data_AF-A0A3P7JIQ5-F1
#
_entry.id   AF-A0A3P7JIQ5-F1
#
_cell.length_a   1.000
_cell.length_b   1.000
_cell.length_c   1.000
_cell.angle_alpha   90.00
_cell.angle_beta   90.00
_cell.angle_gamma   90.00
#
_symmetry.space_group_name_H-M   'P 1'
#
loop_
_entity.id
_entity.type
_entity.pdbx_description
1 polymer ?
#
loop_
_entity_poly.entity_id
_entity_poly.type
_entity_poly.pdbx_seq_one_letter_code
_entity_poly.pdbx_strand_id
1 'polypeptide(L)'
;MGSTVDEIILETAKELLSDELLVVLGDHGMTSTGDHGGDSDDETHAGLLIFSPGHEFPPLKEGLRQIDLVPTLSLLLGLPIPFSNLGIVIESLFPQNLIEQAIALNYEQVRRFANTYAAANPSFEISEIILHDTMKPGEQLRLDRLIIIFDFSNITLEHTVF
;
A
#
# COMPACT_ATOMS: atom_id res chain seq x y z
N MET A 1 -21.46 -17.88 -19.53
CA MET A 1 -22.15 -17.18 -18.43
C MET A 1 -21.04 -16.66 -17.54
N GLY A 2 -20.94 -15.33 -17.38
CA GLY A 2 -20.00 -14.75 -16.41
C GLY A 2 -20.38 -15.22 -15.00
N SER A 3 -19.43 -15.28 -14.09
CA SER A 3 -19.76 -15.61 -12.71
C SER A 3 -20.59 -14.48 -12.10
N THR A 4 -21.43 -14.77 -11.10
CA THR A 4 -22.21 -13.74 -10.39
C THR A 4 -21.30 -12.65 -9.81
N VAL A 5 -20.06 -12.99 -9.46
CA VAL A 5 -19.06 -12.04 -8.95
C VAL A 5 -18.62 -11.07 -10.05
N ASP A 6 -18.38 -11.55 -11.27
CA ASP A 6 -18.00 -10.70 -12.40
C ASP A 6 -19.09 -9.66 -12.70
N GLU A 7 -20.37 -10.07 -12.64
CA GLU A 7 -21.50 -9.16 -12.82
C GLU A 7 -21.52 -8.09 -11.72
N ILE A 8 -21.32 -8.46 -10.45
CA ILE A 8 -21.26 -7.50 -9.34
C ILE A 8 -20.10 -6.51 -9.51
N ILE A 9 -18.91 -6.98 -9.89
CA ILE A 9 -17.74 -6.12 -10.12
C ILE A 9 -18.03 -5.13 -11.24
N LEU A 10 -18.60 -5.60 -12.36
CA LEU A 10 -18.93 -4.76 -13.51
C LEU A 10 -20.00 -3.72 -13.18
N GLU A 11 -21.07 -4.10 -12.50
CA GLU A 11 -22.11 -3.13 -12.11
C GLU A 11 -21.57 -2.13 -11.07
N THR A 12 -20.73 -2.56 -10.12
CA THR A 12 -20.08 -1.64 -9.18
C THR A 12 -19.19 -0.64 -9.91
N ALA A 13 -18.36 -1.12 -10.86
CA ALA A 13 -17.44 -0.27 -11.61
C ALA A 13 -18.14 0.80 -12.46
N LYS A 14 -19.36 0.53 -12.96
CA LYS A 14 -20.16 1.48 -13.75
C LYS A 14 -20.71 2.65 -12.93
N GLU A 15 -20.91 2.46 -11.64
CA GLU A 15 -21.50 3.45 -10.74
C GLU A 15 -20.44 4.35 -10.08
N LEU A 16 -19.14 4.08 -10.30
CA LEU A 16 -18.06 4.86 -9.71
C LEU A 16 -17.95 6.27 -10.30
N LEU A 17 -17.62 7.23 -9.44
CA LEU A 17 -17.21 8.57 -9.84
C LEU A 17 -15.75 8.59 -10.31
N SER A 18 -15.34 9.65 -11.01
CA SER A 18 -14.01 9.76 -11.61
C SER A 18 -12.86 9.77 -10.59
N ASP A 19 -13.12 10.18 -9.36
CA ASP A 19 -12.17 10.26 -8.26
C ASP A 19 -12.26 9.06 -7.29
N GLU A 20 -13.08 8.06 -7.60
CA GLU A 20 -13.21 6.85 -6.80
C GLU A 20 -12.26 5.74 -7.27
N LEU A 21 -11.86 4.90 -6.33
CA LEU A 21 -10.97 3.75 -6.53
C LEU A 21 -11.70 2.46 -6.14
N LEU A 22 -11.80 1.54 -7.09
CA LEU A 22 -12.23 0.17 -6.85
C LEU A 22 -11.03 -0.74 -6.70
N VAL A 23 -11.00 -1.47 -5.60
CA VAL A 23 -10.00 -2.48 -5.28
C VAL A 23 -10.73 -3.79 -5.06
N VAL A 24 -10.46 -4.78 -5.91
CA VAL A 24 -10.96 -6.15 -5.75
C VAL A 24 -9.76 -7.07 -5.56
N LEU A 25 -9.80 -7.87 -4.50
CA LEU A 25 -8.72 -8.76 -4.12
C LEU A 25 -9.28 -10.14 -3.76
N GLY A 26 -8.53 -11.19 -4.09
CA GLY A 26 -8.69 -12.50 -3.47
C GLY A 26 -7.99 -12.53 -2.12
N ASP A 27 -8.53 -13.30 -1.17
CA ASP A 27 -7.93 -13.56 0.13
C ASP A 27 -6.80 -14.60 0.04
N HIS A 28 -6.96 -15.62 -0.79
CA HIS A 28 -5.92 -16.61 -1.11
C HIS A 28 -6.05 -17.14 -2.54
N GLY A 29 -5.03 -17.87 -2.99
CA GLY A 29 -5.10 -18.64 -4.23
C GLY A 29 -5.86 -19.95 -4.03
N MET A 30 -6.14 -20.64 -5.12
CA MET A 30 -6.76 -21.97 -5.08
C MET A 30 -6.34 -22.77 -6.31
N THR A 31 -5.96 -24.04 -6.11
CA THR A 31 -5.69 -24.95 -7.23
C THR A 31 -6.96 -25.19 -8.05
N SER A 32 -6.81 -25.64 -9.29
CA SER A 32 -7.95 -26.02 -10.15
C SER A 32 -8.85 -27.12 -9.55
N THR A 33 -8.36 -27.87 -8.57
CA THR A 33 -9.10 -28.91 -7.83
C THR A 33 -9.72 -28.42 -6.52
N GLY A 34 -9.51 -27.16 -6.14
CA GLY A 34 -10.11 -26.55 -4.94
C GLY A 34 -9.22 -26.52 -3.69
N ASP A 35 -7.95 -26.91 -3.80
CA ASP A 35 -7.01 -26.88 -2.67
C ASP A 35 -6.48 -25.46 -2.44
N HIS A 36 -6.18 -25.13 -1.18
CA HIS A 36 -5.81 -23.77 -0.74
C HIS A 36 -4.93 -23.81 0.53
N GLY A 37 -4.11 -24.86 0.67
CA GLY A 37 -3.20 -25.08 1.80
C GLY A 37 -1.98 -24.16 1.80
N GLY A 38 -1.73 -23.46 0.68
CA GLY A 38 -0.63 -22.50 0.54
C GLY A 38 0.73 -23.12 0.18
N ASP A 39 0.74 -24.38 -0.27
CA ASP A 39 1.95 -25.13 -0.60
C ASP A 39 2.44 -24.86 -2.04
N SER A 40 1.55 -24.39 -2.92
CA SER A 40 1.85 -24.10 -4.31
C SER A 40 1.62 -22.64 -4.71
N ASP A 41 2.20 -22.23 -5.84
CA ASP A 41 2.00 -20.90 -6.41
C ASP A 41 0.51 -20.63 -6.67
N ASP A 42 -0.23 -21.62 -7.18
CA ASP A 42 -1.67 -21.52 -7.42
C ASP A 42 -2.48 -21.27 -6.14
N GLU A 43 -1.98 -21.70 -4.97
CA GLU A 43 -2.64 -21.53 -3.67
C GLU A 43 -2.24 -20.24 -2.95
N THR A 44 -1.09 -19.67 -3.30
CA THR A 44 -0.55 -18.45 -2.67
C THR A 44 -0.79 -17.20 -3.50
N HIS A 45 -0.97 -17.33 -4.82
CA HIS A 45 -1.30 -16.20 -5.70
C HIS A 45 -2.81 -15.95 -5.73
N ALA A 46 -3.18 -14.77 -5.24
CA ALA A 46 -4.55 -14.27 -5.32
C ALA A 46 -4.67 -13.19 -6.41
N GLY A 47 -5.87 -13.04 -6.97
CA GLY A 47 -6.16 -11.98 -7.92
C GLY A 47 -6.18 -10.60 -7.27
N LEU A 48 -5.71 -9.59 -7.99
CA LEU A 48 -5.83 -8.17 -7.63
C LEU A 48 -6.30 -7.38 -8.86
N LEU A 49 -7.36 -6.60 -8.69
CA LEU A 49 -7.86 -5.62 -9.66
C LEU A 49 -7.87 -4.25 -8.98
N ILE A 50 -7.23 -3.28 -9.63
CA ILE A 50 -7.30 -1.87 -9.28
C ILE A 50 -7.91 -1.13 -10.45
N PHE A 51 -8.96 -0.35 -10.19
CA PHE A 51 -9.68 0.38 -11.23
C PHE A 51 -10.15 1.73 -10.71
N SER A 52 -10.05 2.75 -11.56
CA SER A 52 -10.67 4.05 -11.36
C SER A 52 -11.13 4.60 -12.72
N PRO A 53 -12.33 5.18 -12.83
CA PRO A 53 -12.80 5.75 -14.10
C PRO A 53 -11.98 6.95 -14.57
N GLY A 54 -11.44 7.76 -13.65
CA GLY A 54 -10.72 9.00 -13.97
C GLY A 54 -9.21 8.89 -13.93
N HIS A 55 -8.65 7.71 -13.61
CA HIS A 55 -7.21 7.53 -13.44
C HIS A 55 -6.72 6.26 -14.12
N GLU A 56 -5.74 6.42 -15.01
CA GLU A 56 -5.01 5.30 -15.60
C GLU A 56 -3.78 4.99 -14.75
N PHE A 57 -3.70 3.77 -14.22
CA PHE A 57 -2.55 3.30 -13.48
C PHE A 57 -1.52 2.67 -14.44
N PRO A 58 -0.21 2.89 -14.21
CA PRO A 58 0.82 2.06 -14.82
C PRO A 58 0.60 0.58 -14.47
N PRO A 59 1.09 -0.36 -15.30
CA PRO A 59 1.07 -1.78 -14.97
C PRO A 59 1.68 -2.02 -13.58
N LEU A 60 0.98 -2.81 -12.77
CA LEU A 60 1.48 -3.25 -11.47
C LEU A 60 2.70 -4.15 -11.67
N LYS A 61 3.70 -4.01 -10.79
CA LYS A 61 4.87 -4.89 -10.77
C LYS A 61 4.44 -6.32 -10.39
N GLU A 62 5.11 -7.34 -10.90
CA GLU A 62 4.94 -8.71 -10.42
C GLU A 62 5.42 -8.84 -8.97
N GLY A 63 4.87 -9.80 -8.22
CA GLY A 63 5.30 -10.10 -6.85
C GLY A 63 4.78 -9.15 -5.77
N LEU A 64 3.66 -8.45 -6.01
CA LEU A 64 2.99 -7.67 -4.96
C LEU A 64 2.53 -8.59 -3.82
N ARG A 65 2.71 -8.13 -2.57
CA ARG A 65 2.27 -8.88 -1.39
C ARG A 65 1.02 -8.23 -0.83
N GLN A 66 0.09 -9.03 -0.29
CA GLN A 66 -1.14 -8.48 0.31
C GLN A 66 -0.86 -7.48 1.44
N ILE A 67 0.26 -7.64 2.16
CA ILE A 67 0.67 -6.71 3.23
C ILE A 67 0.96 -5.29 2.72
N ASP A 68 1.28 -5.15 1.43
CA ASP A 68 1.61 -3.88 0.75
C ASP A 68 0.34 -3.07 0.42
N LEU A 69 -0.85 -3.69 0.45
CA LEU A 69 -2.13 -3.00 0.22
C LEU A 69 -2.46 -2.01 1.34
N VAL A 70 -2.26 -2.41 2.59
CA VAL A 70 -2.60 -1.58 3.75
C VAL A 70 -1.85 -0.24 3.77
N PRO A 71 -0.51 -0.16 3.64
CA PRO A 71 0.18 1.12 3.65
C PRO A 71 -0.19 1.96 2.43
N THR A 72 -0.41 1.32 1.27
CA THR A 72 -0.83 2.00 0.04
C THR A 72 -2.20 2.66 0.21
N LEU A 73 -3.23 1.89 0.59
CA LEU A 73 -4.59 2.40 0.75
C LEU A 73 -4.69 3.41 1.89
N SER A 74 -3.93 3.21 2.98
CA SER A 74 -3.88 4.20 4.07
C SER A 74 -3.45 5.55 3.53
N LEU A 75 -2.34 5.60 2.80
CA LEU A 75 -1.85 6.86 2.25
C LEU A 75 -2.78 7.42 1.18
N LEU A 76 -3.31 6.63 0.25
CA LEU A 76 -4.27 7.12 -0.76
C LEU A 76 -5.53 7.74 -0.11
N LEU A 77 -5.95 7.24 1.05
CA LEU A 77 -7.07 7.79 1.82
C LEU A 77 -6.67 8.96 2.75
N GLY A 78 -5.41 9.37 2.75
CA GLY A 78 -4.90 10.40 3.67
C GLY A 78 -4.84 9.96 5.14
N LEU A 79 -4.81 8.66 5.40
CA LEU A 79 -4.77 8.05 6.72
C LEU A 79 -3.33 7.64 7.11
N PRO A 80 -2.98 7.68 8.40
CA PRO A 80 -1.71 7.15 8.85
C PRO A 80 -1.63 5.64 8.64
N ILE A 81 -0.45 5.15 8.22
CA ILE A 81 -0.20 3.72 8.07
C ILE A 81 -0.31 3.03 9.46
N PRO A 82 -1.09 1.94 9.59
CA PRO A 82 -1.21 1.19 10.85
C PRO A 82 0.15 0.80 11.43
N PHE A 83 0.30 0.98 12.74
CA PHE A 83 1.60 0.86 13.42
C PHE A 83 2.33 -0.46 13.15
N SER A 84 1.61 -1.59 13.15
CA SER A 84 2.20 -2.93 12.99
C SER A 84 2.29 -3.42 11.54
N ASN A 85 1.96 -2.58 10.55
CA ASN A 85 2.13 -2.96 9.17
C ASN A 85 3.63 -2.92 8.78
N LEU A 86 4.07 -3.91 8.01
CA LEU A 86 5.45 -4.04 7.51
C LEU A 86 5.51 -4.09 5.98
N GLY A 87 4.38 -3.83 5.32
CA GLY A 87 4.31 -3.74 3.87
C GLY A 87 4.99 -2.47 3.38
N ILE A 88 5.24 -2.46 2.07
CA ILE A 88 5.72 -1.30 1.34
C ILE A 88 4.62 -0.70 0.50
N VAL A 89 4.74 0.59 0.15
CA VAL A 89 3.77 1.24 -0.75
C VAL A 89 3.88 0.70 -2.17
N ILE A 90 2.75 0.51 -2.84
CA ILE A 90 2.66 0.16 -4.25
C ILE A 90 2.79 1.47 -5.04
N GLU A 91 4.04 1.82 -5.37
CA GLU A 91 4.42 3.10 -5.99
C GLU A 91 3.58 3.47 -7.21
N SER A 92 3.22 2.49 -8.05
CA SER A 92 2.45 2.71 -9.28
C SER A 92 1.04 3.24 -9.04
N LEU A 93 0.52 3.15 -7.81
CA LEU A 93 -0.79 3.70 -7.46
C LEU A 93 -0.75 5.17 -7.04
N PHE A 94 0.44 5.76 -6.91
CA PHE A 94 0.61 7.16 -6.53
C PHE A 94 0.91 8.02 -7.76
N PRO A 95 0.42 9.28 -7.79
CA PRO A 95 0.88 10.26 -8.75
C PRO A 95 2.40 10.42 -8.70
N GLN A 96 3.05 10.60 -9.86
CA GLN A 96 4.52 10.64 -9.97
C GLN A 96 5.18 11.64 -9.00
N ASN A 97 4.54 12.78 -8.75
CA ASN A 97 5.03 13.82 -7.86
C ASN A 97 4.88 13.50 -6.36
N LEU A 98 4.20 12.40 -6.01
CA LEU A 98 3.91 11.98 -4.64
C LEU A 98 4.58 10.66 -4.24
N ILE A 99 5.18 9.93 -5.20
CA ILE A 99 5.82 8.63 -4.95
C ILE A 99 6.91 8.74 -3.86
N GLU A 100 7.83 9.70 -3.99
CA GLU A 100 8.92 9.89 -3.01
C GLU A 100 8.39 10.17 -1.61
N GLN A 101 7.31 10.93 -1.52
CA GLN A 101 6.66 11.24 -0.25
C GLN A 101 5.96 10.01 0.35
N ALA A 102 5.27 9.21 -0.47
CA ALA A 102 4.65 7.97 -0.02
C ALA A 102 5.69 6.97 0.52
N ILE A 103 6.83 6.84 -0.19
CA ILE A 103 7.96 6.02 0.24
C ILE A 103 8.52 6.53 1.58
N ALA A 104 8.73 7.83 1.72
CA ALA A 104 9.25 8.42 2.95
C ALA A 104 8.31 8.18 4.16
N LEU A 105 6.99 8.36 3.98
CA LEU A 105 6.00 8.11 5.04
C LEU A 105 5.94 6.64 5.45
N ASN A 106 6.03 5.72 4.48
CA ASN A 106 6.08 4.29 4.75
C ASN A 106 7.38 3.88 5.46
N TYR A 107 8.53 4.38 5.00
CA TYR A 107 9.82 4.18 5.68
C TYR A 107 9.77 4.64 7.14
N GLU A 108 9.25 5.84 7.39
CA GLU A 108 9.18 6.38 8.75
C GLU A 108 8.24 5.56 9.66
N GLN A 109 7.13 5.06 9.14
CA GLN A 109 6.27 4.16 9.91
C GLN A 109 6.99 2.85 10.27
N VAL A 110 7.65 2.19 9.31
CA VAL A 110 8.39 0.93 9.54
C VAL A 110 9.57 1.17 10.48
N ARG A 111 10.31 2.28 10.32
CA ARG A 111 11.39 2.70 11.21
C ARG A 111 10.90 2.86 12.65
N ARG A 112 9.74 3.51 12.84
CA ARG A 112 9.12 3.67 14.17
C ARG A 112 8.73 2.31 14.77
N PHE A 113 8.17 1.40 13.99
CA PHE A 113 7.89 0.03 14.42
C PHE A 113 9.17 -0.67 14.89
N ALA A 114 10.21 -0.71 14.05
CA ALA A 114 11.48 -1.38 14.34
C ALA A 114 12.14 -0.81 15.62
N ASN A 115 12.19 0.52 15.76
CA ASN A 115 12.75 1.16 16.95
C ASN A 115 11.97 0.82 18.22
N THR A 116 10.64 0.76 18.15
CA THR A 116 9.80 0.39 19.31
C THR A 116 10.06 -1.06 19.73
N TYR A 117 10.18 -1.97 18.76
CA TYR A 117 10.45 -3.38 19.05
C TYR A 117 11.87 -3.62 19.58
N ALA A 118 12.88 -2.94 19.04
CA ALA A 118 14.24 -3.02 19.52
C ALA A 118 14.39 -2.45 20.94
N ALA A 119 13.74 -1.32 21.23
CA ALA A 119 13.72 -0.76 22.58
C ALA A 119 13.03 -1.70 23.59
N ALA A 120 12.03 -2.46 23.16
CA ALA A 120 11.33 -3.44 23.98
C ALA A 120 12.09 -4.78 24.12
N ASN A 121 13.05 -5.07 23.24
CA ASN A 121 13.80 -6.34 23.21
C ASN A 121 15.31 -6.07 23.15
N PRO A 122 15.99 -5.87 24.30
CA PRO A 122 17.42 -5.49 24.36
C PRO A 122 18.39 -6.51 23.74
N SER A 123 17.94 -7.74 23.48
CA SER A 123 18.69 -8.80 22.81
C SER A 123 18.48 -8.85 21.29
N PHE A 124 17.65 -7.97 20.72
CA PHE A 124 17.39 -7.90 19.28
C PHE A 124 18.37 -6.94 18.62
N GLU A 125 19.33 -7.46 17.85
CA GLU A 125 20.22 -6.62 17.03
C GLU A 125 19.51 -6.23 15.71
N ILE A 126 19.36 -4.92 15.44
CA ILE A 126 18.82 -4.39 14.18
C ILE A 126 19.89 -4.43 13.06
N SER A 127 20.59 -5.55 12.89
CA SER A 127 21.65 -5.68 11.89
C SER A 127 21.17 -6.28 10.56
N GLU A 128 19.94 -6.80 10.47
CA GLU A 128 19.46 -7.51 9.25
C GLU A 128 18.20 -6.93 8.57
N ILE A 129 17.55 -5.89 9.10
CA ILE A 129 16.30 -5.36 8.51
C ILE A 129 16.54 -4.23 7.48
N ILE A 130 17.72 -3.60 7.47
CA ILE A 130 18.00 -2.43 6.64
C ILE A 130 19.30 -2.64 5.84
N LEU A 131 19.26 -3.51 4.83
CA LEU A 131 20.28 -3.56 3.79
C LEU A 131 19.64 -3.70 2.41
N HIS A 132 18.91 -2.66 2.02
CA HIS A 132 18.90 -2.18 0.64
C HIS A 132 19.01 -0.64 0.65
N ASP A 133 20.26 -0.21 0.52
CA ASP A 133 20.81 1.12 0.17
C ASP A 133 19.80 2.01 -0.59
N THR A 134 19.57 3.30 -0.29
CA THR A 134 20.52 4.41 -0.15
C THR A 134 19.80 5.60 0.48
N MET A 135 20.26 6.15 1.61
CA MET A 135 20.11 7.59 1.90
C MET A 135 21.21 8.03 2.86
N LYS A 136 21.91 9.10 2.48
CA LYS A 136 22.96 9.73 3.30
C LYS A 136 22.32 10.35 4.55
N PRO A 137 22.99 10.38 5.73
CA PRO A 137 22.43 10.85 7.00
C PRO A 137 22.19 12.37 7.12
N GLY A 138 21.79 13.07 6.04
CA GLY A 138 21.82 14.53 5.95
C GLY A 138 20.47 15.26 6.05
N GLU A 139 19.34 14.62 5.79
CA GLU A 139 18.03 15.29 5.76
C GLU A 139 17.04 14.60 6.68
N GLN A 140 17.25 14.80 7.98
CA GLN A 140 16.25 14.48 8.99
C GLN A 140 15.14 15.54 8.91
N LEU A 141 14.19 15.36 7.99
CA LEU A 141 12.96 16.14 7.97
C LEU A 141 12.21 15.88 9.28
N ARG A 142 12.02 16.92 10.10
CA ARG A 142 11.15 16.88 11.28
C ARG A 142 9.71 16.67 10.80
N LEU A 143 9.27 15.42 10.83
CA LEU A 143 7.94 14.98 10.40
C LEU A 143 6.92 14.97 11.55
N ASP A 144 7.20 15.67 12.65
CA ASP A 144 6.42 15.61 13.88
C ASP A 144 4.95 16.08 13.72
N ARG A 145 4.52 16.60 12.55
CA ARG A 145 3.17 17.16 12.30
C ARG A 145 2.70 17.12 10.84
N LEU A 146 2.87 16.03 10.11
CA LEU A 146 2.43 15.97 8.70
C LEU A 146 1.31 14.94 8.49
N ILE A 147 0.06 15.41 8.52
CA ILE A 147 -1.10 14.72 7.95
C ILE A 147 -1.28 15.28 6.54
N ILE A 148 -1.14 14.45 5.51
CA ILE A 148 -1.43 14.83 4.12
C ILE A 148 -2.69 14.09 3.72
N ILE A 149 -3.76 14.85 3.55
CA ILE A 149 -4.99 14.37 2.93
C ILE A 149 -4.76 14.41 1.42
N PHE A 150 -4.81 13.26 0.76
CA PHE A 150 -4.83 13.20 -0.69
C PHE A 150 -6.27 13.48 -1.15
N ASP A 151 -6.52 14.72 -1.54
CA ASP A 151 -7.70 15.07 -2.33
C ASP A 151 -7.36 14.88 -3.81
N PHE A 152 -7.92 13.85 -4.44
CA PHE A 152 -7.73 13.57 -5.86
C PHE A 152 -8.36 14.65 -6.77
N SER A 153 -9.18 15.54 -6.24
CA SER A 153 -9.84 16.61 -6.99
C SER A 153 -9.07 17.94 -7.01
N ASN A 154 -8.15 18.19 -6.06
CA ASN A 154 -7.30 19.39 -6.03
C ASN A 154 -6.03 19.18 -5.18
N ILE A 155 -4.90 18.88 -5.83
CA ILE A 155 -3.59 18.90 -5.16
C ILE A 155 -3.13 20.35 -5.02
N THR A 156 -3.49 20.98 -3.91
CA THR A 156 -2.81 22.14 -3.35
C THR A 156 -2.30 21.77 -1.96
N LEU A 157 -0.98 21.83 -1.76
CA LEU A 157 -0.33 21.66 -0.47
C LEU A 157 -0.73 22.82 0.45
N GLU A 158 -1.84 22.70 1.17
CA GLU A 158 -2.21 23.61 2.25
C GLU A 158 -1.68 23.04 3.57
N HIS A 159 -0.68 23.72 4.13
CA HIS A 159 -0.18 23.52 5.48
C HIS A 159 -1.34 23.59 6.48
N THR A 160 -1.61 22.54 7.27
CA THR A 160 -2.35 22.70 8.53
C THR A 160 -1.72 21.89 9.65
N VAL A 161 -1.45 22.63 10.72
CA VAL A 161 -0.82 22.25 12.00
C VAL A 161 -1.87 21.61 12.91
N PHE A 162 -1.57 20.47 13.54
CA PHE A 162 -1.81 20.20 14.97
C PHE A 162 -0.79 19.18 15.49
#